data_AF-F0YHG8-F1
#
_entry.id   AF-F0YHG8-F1
#
_cell.length_a   1.000
_cell.length_b   1.000
_cell.length_c   1.000
_cell.angle_alpha   90.00
_cell.angle_beta   90.00
_cell.angle_gamma   90.00
#
_symmetry.space_group_name_H-M   'P 1'
#
loop_
_entity.id
_entity.type
_entity.pdbx_description
1 polymer ?
#
loop_
_entity_poly.entity_id
_entity_poly.type
_entity_poly.pdbx_seq_one_letter_code
_entity_poly.pdbx_strand_id
1 'polypeptide(L)'
;MAAGEIKCSADDLAKEQAVHFTLANLCSWLDYCIGCVFLQLGCTSEAEHAFCCVSKWMLLANTPVVHSQQTNFGTHMRHSCRCLVMFAKGAYSKVMCSLERITNVASDSMEQKLAPYHAHVASELINNRAICALYLCDLEWAIASLEDAIWKDPSLHFREVTVFNLCTLYDLSSNSKTAAMRKKQLQKLALQHNIGDIDASLFRIASHE
;
A
#
# COMPACT_ATOMS: atom_id res chain seq x y z
N MET A 1 -30.17 51.00 10.62
CA MET A 1 -29.98 49.53 10.67
C MET A 1 -28.63 49.24 10.06
N ALA A 2 -27.60 49.02 10.89
CA ALA A 2 -26.28 48.65 10.43
C ALA A 2 -26.24 47.13 10.21
N ALA A 3 -26.02 46.69 8.97
CA ALA A 3 -25.65 45.31 8.69
C ALA A 3 -24.22 45.11 9.20
N GLY A 4 -24.08 44.36 10.30
CA GLY A 4 -22.78 43.96 10.82
C GLY A 4 -22.16 42.93 9.87
N GLU A 5 -21.17 43.35 9.09
CA GLU A 5 -20.30 42.44 8.36
C GLU A 5 -19.51 41.59 9.38
N ILE A 6 -19.86 40.31 9.49
CA ILE A 6 -19.05 39.33 10.20
C ILE A 6 -17.79 39.12 9.35
N LYS A 7 -16.71 39.82 9.66
CA LYS A 7 -15.37 39.50 9.14
C LYS A 7 -14.93 38.17 9.74
N CYS A 8 -15.15 37.08 9.00
CA CYS A 8 -14.50 35.81 9.29
C CYS A 8 -12.99 36.03 9.19
N SER A 9 -12.26 35.78 10.27
CA SER A 9 -10.80 35.93 10.31
C SER A 9 -10.16 34.90 9.38
N ALA A 10 -9.05 35.24 8.72
CA ALA A 10 -8.29 34.28 7.92
C ALA A 10 -7.86 33.04 8.74
N ASP A 11 -7.67 33.20 10.05
CA ASP A 11 -7.38 32.09 10.98
C ASP A 11 -8.58 31.16 11.21
N ASP A 12 -9.81 31.66 11.16
CA ASP A 12 -11.01 30.84 11.32
C ASP A 12 -11.26 30.02 10.06
N LEU A 13 -11.03 30.61 8.88
CA LEU A 13 -11.09 29.92 7.59
C LEU A 13 -10.01 28.83 7.48
N ALA A 14 -8.80 29.09 8.00
CA ALA A 14 -7.71 28.11 8.02
C ALA A 14 -8.01 26.93 8.97
N LYS A 15 -8.60 27.19 10.13
CA LYS A 15 -9.03 26.14 11.08
C LYS A 15 -10.15 25.29 10.50
N GLU A 16 -11.15 25.91 9.88
CA GLU A 16 -12.26 25.21 9.24
C GLU A 16 -11.76 24.31 8.08
N GLN A 17 -10.83 24.81 7.26
CA GLN A 17 -10.17 24.02 6.22
C GLN A 17 -9.35 22.85 6.78
N ALA A 18 -8.63 23.03 7.89
CA ALA A 18 -7.87 21.96 8.54
C ALA A 18 -8.79 20.86 9.11
N VAL A 19 -9.96 21.22 9.65
CA VAL A 19 -10.97 20.27 10.13
C VAL A 19 -11.57 19.49 8.96
N HIS A 20 -11.97 20.17 7.88
CA HIS A 20 -12.48 19.51 6.68
C HIS A 20 -11.46 18.55 6.05
N PHE A 21 -10.19 18.93 6.01
CA PHE A 21 -9.10 18.07 5.56
C PHE A 21 -8.96 16.81 6.42
N THR A 22 -9.01 16.96 7.74
CA THR A 22 -8.89 15.84 8.69
C THR A 22 -10.08 14.88 8.57
N LEU A 23 -11.30 15.42 8.46
CA LEU A 23 -12.51 14.62 8.26
C LEU A 23 -12.50 13.87 6.93
N ALA A 24 -12.08 14.52 5.83
CA ALA A 24 -12.00 13.88 4.53
C ALA A 24 -11.00 12.70 4.52
N ASN A 25 -9.85 12.86 5.18
CA ASN A 25 -8.88 11.77 5.33
C ASN A 25 -9.42 10.61 6.16
N LEU A 26 -10.10 10.89 7.28
CA LEU A 26 -10.72 9.86 8.11
C LEU A 26 -11.81 9.10 7.35
N CYS A 27 -12.70 9.82 6.66
CA CYS A 27 -13.77 9.20 5.86
C CYS A 27 -13.17 8.34 4.74
N SER A 28 -12.13 8.83 4.07
CA SER A 28 -11.43 8.06 3.04
C SER A 28 -10.80 6.78 3.59
N TRP A 29 -10.24 6.79 4.80
CA TRP A 29 -9.66 5.60 5.41
C TRP A 29 -10.74 4.60 5.82
N LEU A 30 -11.85 5.07 6.38
CA LEU A 30 -12.99 4.23 6.72
C LEU A 30 -13.59 3.55 5.49
N ASP A 31 -13.85 4.29 4.42
CA ASP A 31 -14.37 3.73 3.16
C ASP A 31 -13.38 2.73 2.53
N TYR A 32 -12.08 2.96 2.67
CA TYR A 32 -11.07 1.98 2.24
C TYR A 32 -11.17 0.68 3.04
N CYS A 33 -11.23 0.75 4.38
CA CYS A 33 -11.38 -0.42 5.23
C CYS A 33 -12.68 -1.19 4.93
N ILE A 34 -13.79 -0.48 4.74
CA ILE A 34 -15.09 -1.06 4.34
C ILE A 34 -14.95 -1.77 3.00
N GLY A 35 -14.31 -1.14 2.01
CA GLY A 35 -14.04 -1.75 0.72
C GLY A 35 -13.24 -3.04 0.83
N CYS A 36 -12.19 -3.06 1.65
CA CYS A 36 -11.39 -4.26 1.92
C CYS A 36 -12.21 -5.38 2.58
N VAL A 37 -13.11 -5.06 3.53
CA VAL A 37 -14.02 -6.04 4.13
C VAL A 37 -14.96 -6.63 3.07
N PHE A 38 -15.55 -5.79 2.21
CA PHE A 38 -16.39 -6.30 1.12
C PHE A 38 -15.62 -7.21 0.16
N LEU A 39 -14.37 -6.91 -0.14
CA LEU A 39 -13.52 -7.81 -0.94
C LEU A 39 -13.31 -9.16 -0.25
N GLN A 40 -13.06 -9.18 1.07
CA GLN A 40 -12.93 -10.42 1.83
C GLN A 40 -14.21 -11.26 1.81
N LEU A 41 -15.37 -10.62 1.73
CA LEU A 41 -16.68 -11.26 1.62
C LEU A 41 -17.04 -11.67 0.18
N GLY A 42 -16.21 -11.34 -0.82
CA GLY A 42 -16.51 -11.57 -2.24
C GLY A 42 -17.49 -10.57 -2.87
N CYS A 43 -17.92 -9.55 -2.12
CA CYS A 43 -18.85 -8.50 -2.52
C CYS A 43 -18.16 -7.43 -3.37
N THR A 44 -17.79 -7.77 -4.62
CA THR A 44 -16.97 -6.88 -5.46
C THR A 44 -17.66 -5.58 -5.88
N SER A 45 -19.00 -5.57 -6.00
CA SER A 45 -19.77 -4.37 -6.36
C SER A 45 -19.83 -3.37 -5.20
N GLU A 46 -20.04 -3.85 -3.98
CA GLU A 46 -20.06 -3.06 -2.76
C GLU A 46 -18.66 -2.52 -2.44
N ALA A 47 -17.62 -3.33 -2.65
CA ALA A 47 -16.24 -2.88 -2.55
C ALA A 47 -15.95 -1.74 -3.52
N GLU A 48 -16.35 -1.89 -4.80
CA GLU A 48 -16.17 -0.85 -5.82
C GLU A 48 -16.91 0.45 -5.46
N HIS A 49 -18.10 0.35 -4.88
CA HIS A 49 -18.84 1.51 -4.39
C HIS A 49 -18.10 2.22 -3.24
N ALA A 50 -17.63 1.47 -2.24
CA ALA A 50 -16.86 2.02 -1.12
C ALA A 50 -15.57 2.72 -1.62
N PHE A 51 -14.83 2.08 -2.53
CA PHE A 51 -13.64 2.66 -3.15
C PHE A 51 -13.93 3.85 -4.07
N CYS A 52 -15.12 3.95 -4.65
CA CYS A 52 -15.57 5.16 -5.34
C CYS A 52 -15.69 6.34 -4.36
N CYS A 53 -16.18 6.09 -3.14
CA CYS A 53 -16.26 7.11 -2.09
C CYS A 53 -14.87 7.59 -1.64
N VAL A 54 -13.89 6.70 -1.48
CA VAL A 54 -12.47 7.06 -1.25
C VAL A 54 -11.99 8.10 -2.27
N SER A 55 -12.32 7.90 -3.55
CA SER A 55 -11.93 8.82 -4.62
C SER A 55 -12.54 10.22 -4.46
N LYS A 56 -13.80 10.29 -4.00
CA LYS A 56 -14.51 11.56 -3.74
C LYS A 56 -13.90 12.29 -2.55
N TRP A 57 -13.64 11.59 -1.45
CA TRP A 57 -12.99 12.18 -0.27
C TRP A 57 -11.59 12.71 -0.58
N MET A 58 -10.81 11.98 -1.37
CA MET A 58 -9.48 12.41 -1.80
C MET A 58 -9.52 13.66 -2.68
N LEU A 59 -10.59 13.87 -3.46
CA LEU A 59 -10.77 15.12 -4.21
C LEU A 59 -11.12 16.29 -3.28
N LEU A 60 -11.95 16.04 -2.26
CA LEU A 60 -12.33 17.05 -1.26
C LEU A 60 -11.16 17.44 -0.33
N ALA A 61 -10.26 16.50 -0.03
CA ALA A 61 -9.07 16.76 0.77
C ALA A 61 -8.00 17.56 0.01
N ASN A 62 -7.99 17.54 -1.33
CA ASN A 62 -7.01 18.27 -2.15
C ASN A 62 -7.41 19.74 -2.38
N THR A 63 -7.65 20.48 -1.29
CA THR A 63 -7.79 21.94 -1.37
C THR A 63 -6.46 22.60 -1.78
N PRO A 64 -6.47 23.67 -2.59
CA PRO A 64 -5.33 24.14 -3.40
C PRO A 64 -4.12 24.73 -2.63
N VAL A 65 -4.05 24.61 -1.31
CA VAL A 65 -3.06 25.30 -0.47
C VAL A 65 -1.81 24.44 -0.19
N VAL A 66 -1.84 23.12 -0.39
CA VAL A 66 -0.72 22.24 -0.05
C VAL A 66 -0.24 21.46 -1.28
N HIS A 67 0.59 22.12 -2.10
CA HIS A 67 1.04 21.58 -3.39
C HIS A 67 2.25 20.63 -3.30
N SER A 68 2.25 19.65 -4.21
CA SER A 68 3.27 18.67 -4.63
C SER A 68 3.25 17.27 -4.01
N GLN A 69 3.15 17.09 -2.68
CA GLN A 69 3.20 15.73 -2.10
C GLN A 69 1.82 15.07 -1.96
N GLN A 70 0.76 15.84 -1.66
CA GLN A 70 -0.60 15.31 -1.44
C GLN A 70 -1.28 14.77 -2.71
N THR A 71 -0.95 15.32 -3.88
CA THR A 71 -1.48 14.88 -5.18
C THR A 71 -1.08 13.45 -5.53
N ASN A 72 0.09 13.01 -5.06
CA ASN A 72 0.58 11.66 -5.31
C ASN A 72 -0.10 10.65 -4.38
N PHE A 73 -0.40 11.03 -3.12
CA PHE A 73 -1.09 10.14 -2.17
C PHE A 73 -2.47 9.71 -2.67
N GLY A 74 -3.36 10.69 -2.91
CA GLY A 74 -4.73 10.40 -3.29
C GLY A 74 -4.82 9.67 -4.63
N THR A 75 -3.85 9.90 -5.51
CA THR A 75 -3.71 9.19 -6.78
C THR A 75 -3.31 7.73 -6.54
N HIS A 76 -2.27 7.47 -5.74
CA HIS A 76 -1.84 6.11 -5.41
C HIS A 76 -2.94 5.31 -4.70
N MET A 77 -3.63 5.93 -3.73
CA MET A 77 -4.71 5.28 -2.99
C MET A 77 -5.87 4.89 -3.93
N ARG A 78 -6.29 5.82 -4.79
CA ARG A 78 -7.34 5.58 -5.79
C ARG A 78 -6.99 4.43 -6.73
N HIS A 79 -5.74 4.41 -7.21
CA HIS A 79 -5.28 3.34 -8.08
C HIS A 79 -5.16 2.00 -7.34
N SER A 80 -4.67 1.99 -6.10
CA SER A 80 -4.60 0.79 -5.26
C SER A 80 -5.98 0.16 -5.08
N CYS A 81 -6.98 0.96 -4.68
CA CYS A 81 -8.36 0.51 -4.54
C CYS A 81 -8.91 -0.12 -5.83
N ARG A 82 -8.67 0.53 -6.98
CA ARG A 82 -9.09 0.01 -8.29
C ARG A 82 -8.39 -1.31 -8.63
N CYS A 83 -7.10 -1.43 -8.31
CA CYS A 83 -6.33 -2.66 -8.52
C CYS A 83 -6.89 -3.81 -7.69
N LEU A 84 -7.24 -3.57 -6.42
CA LEU A 84 -7.83 -4.60 -5.55
C LEU A 84 -9.16 -5.14 -6.10
N VAL A 85 -10.05 -4.27 -6.60
CA VAL A 85 -11.31 -4.70 -7.24
C VAL A 85 -11.05 -5.50 -8.51
N MET A 86 -10.16 -5.02 -9.38
CA MET A 86 -9.81 -5.73 -10.61
C MET A 86 -9.18 -7.09 -10.31
N PHE A 87 -8.36 -7.16 -9.26
CA PHE A 87 -7.76 -8.39 -8.78
C PHE A 87 -8.83 -9.39 -8.33
N ALA A 88 -9.78 -8.94 -7.50
CA ALA A 88 -10.90 -9.77 -7.05
C ALA A 88 -11.79 -10.26 -8.21
N LYS A 89 -11.87 -9.50 -9.31
CA LYS A 89 -12.55 -9.88 -10.55
C LYS A 89 -11.71 -10.78 -11.48
N GLY A 90 -10.51 -11.19 -11.07
CA GLY A 90 -9.61 -12.04 -11.85
C GLY A 90 -8.92 -11.35 -13.04
N ALA A 91 -8.94 -10.01 -13.10
CA ALA A 91 -8.38 -9.25 -14.22
C ALA A 91 -6.87 -9.00 -14.08
N TYR A 92 -6.08 -10.04 -13.77
CA TYR A 92 -4.68 -9.93 -13.33
C TYR A 92 -3.76 -9.18 -14.30
N SER A 93 -3.90 -9.38 -15.63
CA SER A 93 -3.08 -8.66 -16.62
C SER A 93 -3.34 -7.15 -16.61
N LYS A 94 -4.59 -6.73 -16.36
CA LYS A 94 -4.94 -5.31 -16.25
C LYS A 94 -4.41 -4.71 -14.95
N VAL A 95 -4.43 -5.49 -13.87
CA VAL A 95 -3.84 -5.09 -12.59
C VAL A 95 -2.34 -4.89 -12.74
N MET A 96 -1.63 -5.85 -13.36
CA MET A 96 -0.19 -5.77 -13.59
C MET A 96 0.20 -4.49 -14.35
N CYS A 97 -0.46 -4.22 -15.48
CA CYS A 97 -0.23 -3.01 -16.28
C CYS A 97 -0.52 -1.72 -15.48
N SER A 98 -1.56 -1.74 -14.64
CA SER A 98 -1.90 -0.59 -13.79
C SER A 98 -0.86 -0.36 -12.70
N LEU A 99 -0.40 -1.43 -12.04
CA LEU A 99 0.60 -1.38 -10.98
C LEU A 99 1.97 -0.94 -11.49
N GLU A 100 2.40 -1.45 -12.64
CA GLU A 100 3.67 -1.07 -13.27
C GLU A 100 3.76 0.43 -13.52
N ARG A 101 2.67 1.03 -14.02
CA ARG A 101 2.61 2.49 -14.23
C ARG A 101 2.77 3.28 -12.94
N ILE A 102 2.22 2.80 -11.83
CA ILE A 102 2.27 3.51 -10.54
C ILE A 102 3.65 3.33 -9.89
N THR A 103 4.21 2.12 -9.93
CA THR A 103 5.53 1.85 -9.37
C THR A 103 6.63 2.61 -10.09
N ASN A 104 6.51 2.78 -11.42
CA ASN A 104 7.48 3.58 -12.18
C ASN A 104 7.40 5.07 -11.79
N VAL A 105 6.19 5.62 -11.68
CA VAL A 105 5.98 7.02 -11.24
C VAL A 105 6.47 7.25 -9.80
N ALA A 106 6.29 6.26 -8.91
CA ALA A 106 6.78 6.33 -7.54
C ALA A 106 8.31 6.27 -7.45
N SER A 107 8.96 5.48 -8.33
CA SER A 107 10.42 5.33 -8.36
C SER A 107 11.11 6.62 -8.82
N ASP A 108 10.51 7.36 -9.77
CA ASP A 108 11.02 8.66 -10.22
C ASP A 108 10.86 9.77 -9.16
N SER A 109 9.99 9.58 -8.15
CA SER A 109 9.75 10.54 -7.06
C SER A 109 10.45 10.16 -5.73
N MET A 110 11.17 9.04 -5.66
CA MET A 110 11.76 8.50 -4.42
C MET A 110 12.94 9.32 -3.86
N GLU A 111 13.45 10.34 -4.57
CA GLU A 111 14.49 11.22 -4.03
C GLU A 111 13.98 12.22 -2.99
N GLN A 112 12.66 12.39 -2.82
CA GLN A 112 12.11 13.18 -1.73
C GLN A 112 11.67 12.28 -0.57
N LYS A 113 12.15 12.59 0.64
CA LYS A 113 11.66 12.05 1.92
C LYS A 113 10.13 12.07 1.95
N LEU A 114 9.52 10.98 1.51
CA LEU A 114 8.08 10.81 1.44
C LEU A 114 7.58 10.63 2.87
N ALA A 115 6.49 11.32 3.24
CA ALA A 115 5.92 11.15 4.57
C ALA A 115 5.64 9.65 4.83
N PRO A 116 5.80 9.15 6.08
CA PRO A 116 5.75 7.71 6.41
C PRO A 116 4.55 6.95 5.84
N TYR A 117 3.43 7.65 5.68
CA TYR A 117 2.18 7.12 5.13
C TYR A 117 2.24 6.78 3.63
N HIS A 118 2.97 7.55 2.82
CA HIS A 118 3.17 7.22 1.41
C HIS A 118 4.09 6.02 1.22
N ALA A 119 5.05 5.88 2.13
CA ALA A 119 5.99 4.77 2.16
C ALA A 119 5.26 3.42 2.30
N HIS A 120 4.24 3.36 3.17
CA HIS A 120 3.41 2.18 3.34
C HIS A 120 2.74 1.74 2.02
N VAL A 121 2.12 2.69 1.32
CA VAL A 121 1.41 2.41 0.05
C VAL A 121 2.37 1.89 -1.03
N ALA A 122 3.60 2.41 -1.09
CA ALA A 122 4.61 1.91 -2.03
C ALA A 122 4.95 0.44 -1.77
N SER A 123 5.11 0.05 -0.50
CA SER A 123 5.34 -1.35 -0.13
C SER A 123 4.16 -2.25 -0.49
N GLU A 124 2.93 -1.81 -0.23
CA GLU A 124 1.72 -2.56 -0.60
C GLU A 124 1.60 -2.75 -2.12
N LEU A 125 1.90 -1.73 -2.91
CA LEU A 125 1.84 -1.79 -4.37
C LEU A 125 2.83 -2.82 -4.93
N ILE A 126 4.07 -2.85 -4.44
CA ILE A 126 5.06 -3.84 -4.87
C ILE A 126 4.61 -5.25 -4.46
N ASN A 127 4.14 -5.43 -3.23
CA ASN A 127 3.62 -6.71 -2.77
C ASN A 127 2.45 -7.21 -3.64
N ASN A 128 1.48 -6.34 -3.91
CA ASN A 128 0.34 -6.67 -4.76
C ASN A 128 0.77 -6.98 -6.19
N ARG A 129 1.80 -6.30 -6.72
CA ARG A 129 2.36 -6.58 -8.05
C ARG A 129 3.02 -7.95 -8.11
N ALA A 130 3.80 -8.32 -7.08
CA ALA A 130 4.38 -9.66 -6.98
C ALA A 130 3.31 -10.75 -6.90
N ILE A 131 2.24 -10.53 -6.13
CA ILE A 131 1.10 -11.47 -6.11
C ILE A 131 0.42 -11.53 -7.48
N CYS A 132 0.21 -10.41 -8.17
CA CYS A 132 -0.30 -10.43 -9.54
C CYS A 132 0.57 -11.25 -10.49
N ALA A 133 1.90 -11.13 -10.39
CA ALA A 133 2.84 -11.93 -11.19
C ALA A 133 2.67 -13.43 -10.91
N LEU A 134 2.52 -13.82 -9.64
CA LEU A 134 2.23 -15.20 -9.27
C LEU A 134 0.96 -15.74 -9.96
N TYR A 135 -0.13 -14.97 -9.96
CA TYR A 135 -1.39 -15.34 -10.65
C TYR A 135 -1.26 -15.36 -12.19
N LEU A 136 -0.25 -14.69 -12.73
CA LEU A 136 0.13 -14.73 -14.15
C LEU A 136 1.20 -15.80 -14.43
N CYS A 137 1.47 -16.70 -13.46
CA CYS A 137 2.45 -17.77 -13.54
C CYS A 137 3.91 -17.31 -13.67
N ASP A 138 4.22 -16.07 -13.29
CA ASP A 138 5.58 -15.54 -13.26
C ASP A 138 6.13 -15.55 -11.83
N LEU A 139 6.45 -16.75 -11.34
CA LEU A 139 6.94 -16.99 -9.98
C LEU A 139 8.34 -16.39 -9.76
N GLU A 140 9.21 -16.45 -10.77
CA GLU A 140 10.57 -15.92 -10.69
C GLU A 140 10.57 -14.41 -10.53
N TRP A 141 9.77 -13.71 -11.33
CA TRP A 141 9.63 -12.26 -11.21
C TRP A 141 8.99 -11.87 -9.88
N ALA A 142 7.97 -12.60 -9.41
CA ALA A 142 7.34 -12.34 -8.12
C ALA A 142 8.35 -12.38 -6.96
N ILE A 143 9.23 -13.39 -6.95
CA ILE A 143 10.30 -13.51 -5.96
C ILE A 143 11.29 -12.37 -6.09
N ALA A 144 11.83 -12.16 -7.29
CA ALA A 144 12.84 -11.14 -7.55
C ALA A 144 12.34 -9.74 -7.16
N SER A 145 11.08 -9.40 -7.48
CA SER A 145 10.50 -8.10 -7.16
C SER A 145 10.39 -7.85 -5.65
N LEU A 146 10.07 -8.88 -4.84
CA LEU A 146 9.99 -8.73 -3.39
C LEU A 146 11.38 -8.68 -2.74
N GLU A 147 12.30 -9.51 -3.22
CA GLU A 147 13.69 -9.50 -2.76
C GLU A 147 14.35 -8.15 -3.06
N ASP A 148 14.23 -7.66 -4.29
CA ASP A 148 14.81 -6.36 -4.66
C ASP A 148 14.28 -5.23 -3.77
N ALA A 149 12.97 -5.21 -3.51
CA ALA A 149 12.37 -4.16 -2.69
C ALA A 149 12.86 -4.24 -1.24
N ILE A 150 12.81 -5.42 -0.62
CA ILE A 150 13.26 -5.60 0.77
C ILE A 150 14.75 -5.32 0.91
N TRP A 151 15.60 -5.72 -0.04
CA TRP A 151 17.05 -5.58 0.09
C TRP A 151 17.51 -4.14 -0.19
N LYS A 152 16.79 -3.40 -1.03
CA LYS A 152 17.06 -1.98 -1.30
C LYS A 152 16.67 -1.09 -0.12
N ASP A 153 15.49 -1.31 0.46
CA ASP A 153 15.04 -0.57 1.63
C ASP A 153 14.23 -1.46 2.61
N PRO A 154 14.93 -2.16 3.52
CA PRO A 154 14.28 -3.00 4.53
C PRO A 154 13.35 -2.20 5.43
N SER A 155 13.66 -0.93 5.75
CA SER A 155 12.84 -0.12 6.65
C SER A 155 11.44 0.16 6.08
N LEU A 156 11.35 0.15 4.75
CA LEU A 156 10.14 0.43 4.00
C LEU A 156 9.32 -0.84 3.71
N HIS A 157 9.99 -1.86 3.17
CA HIS A 157 9.37 -3.00 2.52
C HIS A 157 9.25 -4.25 3.38
N PHE A 158 9.97 -4.29 4.50
CA PHE A 158 9.97 -5.43 5.39
C PHE A 158 8.72 -5.38 6.30
N ARG A 159 7.59 -5.80 5.74
CA ARG A 159 6.26 -5.87 6.39
C ARG A 159 5.85 -7.32 6.56
N GLU A 160 5.04 -7.63 7.58
CA GLU A 160 4.59 -9.00 7.87
C GLU A 160 3.99 -9.71 6.64
N VAL A 161 3.08 -9.04 5.92
CA VAL A 161 2.44 -9.59 4.72
C VAL A 161 3.45 -9.84 3.60
N THR A 162 4.38 -8.91 3.38
CA THR A 162 5.43 -9.06 2.36
C THR A 162 6.35 -10.25 2.68
N VAL A 163 6.76 -10.37 3.94
CA VAL A 163 7.62 -11.46 4.44
C VAL A 163 6.90 -12.80 4.32
N PHE A 164 5.64 -12.86 4.75
CA PHE A 164 4.81 -14.05 4.64
C PHE A 164 4.66 -14.50 3.18
N ASN A 165 4.39 -13.57 2.28
CA ASN A 165 4.25 -13.83 0.85
C ASN A 165 5.57 -14.34 0.27
N LEU A 166 6.69 -13.65 0.51
CA LEU A 166 8.01 -14.07 0.03
C LEU A 166 8.40 -15.46 0.57
N CYS A 167 8.15 -15.74 1.85
CA CYS A 167 8.38 -17.06 2.44
C CYS A 167 7.53 -18.15 1.74
N THR A 168 6.29 -17.81 1.36
CA THR A 168 5.41 -18.71 0.60
C THR A 168 5.93 -18.93 -0.82
N LEU A 169 6.42 -17.89 -1.50
CA LEU A 169 7.03 -18.04 -2.82
C LEU A 169 8.32 -18.88 -2.78
N TYR A 170 9.12 -18.77 -1.72
CA TYR A 170 10.27 -19.66 -1.52
C TYR A 170 9.85 -21.12 -1.36
N ASP A 171 8.80 -21.38 -0.58
CA ASP A 171 8.25 -22.73 -0.41
C ASP A 171 7.72 -23.32 -1.72
N LEU A 172 7.17 -22.47 -2.60
CA LEU A 172 6.66 -22.88 -3.92
C LEU A 172 7.77 -23.10 -4.95
N SER A 173 8.83 -22.28 -4.93
CA SER A 173 9.86 -22.27 -5.99
C SER A 173 11.00 -23.25 -5.76
N SER A 174 11.19 -23.73 -4.53
CA SER A 174 12.42 -24.38 -4.11
C SER A 174 12.15 -25.60 -3.23
N ASN A 175 13.11 -26.53 -3.19
CA ASN A 175 13.06 -27.60 -2.19
C ASN A 175 13.18 -27.03 -0.76
N SER A 176 12.74 -27.82 0.23
CA SER A 176 12.70 -27.42 1.65
C SER A 176 14.03 -26.87 2.19
N LYS A 177 15.18 -27.44 1.79
CA LYS A 177 16.50 -26.97 2.26
C LYS A 177 16.83 -25.58 1.73
N THR A 178 16.65 -25.36 0.42
CA THR A 178 16.90 -24.07 -0.22
C THR A 178 15.93 -23.00 0.30
N ALA A 179 14.64 -23.34 0.44
CA ALA A 179 13.65 -22.43 0.99
C ALA A 179 14.01 -22.02 2.44
N ALA A 180 14.36 -22.98 3.29
CA ALA A 180 14.78 -22.72 4.67
C ALA A 180 16.02 -21.81 4.74
N MET A 181 16.99 -21.98 3.85
CA MET A 181 18.17 -21.14 3.77
C MET A 181 17.80 -19.68 3.42
N ARG A 182 16.97 -19.46 2.40
CA ARG A 182 16.53 -18.10 2.01
C ARG A 182 15.71 -17.43 3.11
N LYS A 183 14.81 -18.16 3.76
CA LYS A 183 14.05 -17.69 4.94
C LYS A 183 14.96 -17.27 6.09
N LYS A 184 16.02 -18.04 6.39
CA LYS A 184 17.03 -17.68 7.40
C LYS A 184 17.80 -16.42 7.04
N GLN A 185 18.11 -16.20 5.75
CA GLN A 185 18.75 -14.96 5.29
C GLN A 185 17.82 -13.75 5.51
N LEU A 186 16.53 -13.89 5.19
CA LEU A 186 15.53 -12.85 5.44
C LEU A 186 15.39 -12.55 6.94
N GLN A 187 15.38 -13.58 7.79
CA GLN A 187 15.35 -13.41 9.26
C GLN A 187 16.60 -12.67 9.77
N LYS A 188 17.78 -13.01 9.25
CA LYS A 188 19.02 -12.31 9.59
C LYS A 188 18.97 -10.84 9.20
N LEU A 189 18.39 -10.52 8.04
CA LEU A 189 18.20 -9.14 7.58
C LEU A 189 17.29 -8.35 8.55
N ALA A 190 16.20 -8.96 9.05
CA ALA A 190 15.33 -8.33 10.05
C ALA A 190 16.10 -7.92 11.31
N LEU A 191 16.92 -8.83 11.83
CA LEU A 191 17.75 -8.59 13.02
C LEU A 191 18.79 -7.49 12.79
N GLN A 192 19.42 -7.46 11.60
CA GLN A 192 20.43 -6.46 11.25
C GLN A 192 19.86 -5.04 11.16
N HIS A 193 18.61 -4.90 10.71
CA HIS A 193 17.94 -3.61 10.58
C HIS A 193 17.08 -3.24 11.80
N ASN A 194 17.18 -4.00 12.90
CA ASN A 194 16.40 -3.81 14.13
C ASN A 194 14.89 -3.73 13.88
N ILE A 195 14.38 -4.57 12.98
CA ILE A 195 12.95 -4.67 12.68
C ILE A 195 12.34 -5.61 13.74
N GLY A 196 12.03 -5.04 14.91
CA GLY A 196 11.59 -5.79 16.10
C GLY A 196 10.13 -6.23 16.10
N ASP A 197 9.31 -5.68 15.20
CA ASP A 197 7.85 -5.88 15.21
C ASP A 197 7.39 -7.11 14.42
N ILE A 198 8.30 -7.95 13.92
CA ILE A 198 7.95 -9.08 13.04
C ILE A 198 8.08 -10.40 13.78
N ASP A 199 6.96 -11.09 13.92
CA ASP A 199 6.92 -12.41 14.54
C ASP A 199 7.82 -13.41 13.79
N ALA A 200 8.73 -14.05 14.52
CA ALA A 200 9.60 -15.10 14.00
C ALA A 200 8.83 -16.27 13.37
N SER A 201 7.58 -16.49 13.78
CA SER A 201 6.71 -17.51 13.19
C SER A 201 6.43 -17.28 11.69
N LEU A 202 6.46 -16.02 11.21
CA LEU A 202 6.19 -15.65 9.82
C LEU A 202 7.20 -16.25 8.83
N PHE A 203 8.43 -16.49 9.28
CA PHE A 203 9.47 -17.09 8.45
C PHE A 203 9.23 -18.59 8.20
N ARG A 204 8.43 -19.26 9.05
CA ARG A 204 8.11 -20.69 8.96
C ARG A 204 9.34 -21.56 8.69
N ILE A 205 10.42 -21.27 9.39
CA ILE A 205 11.63 -22.09 9.36
C ILE A 205 11.36 -23.23 10.34
N ALA A 206 11.23 -24.46 9.84
CA ALA A 206 11.10 -25.61 10.72
C ALA A 206 12.29 -25.65 11.68
N SER A 207 12.02 -25.66 12.99
CA SER A 207 13.01 -25.98 14.00
C SER A 207 13.35 -27.45 13.81
N HIS A 208 14.53 -27.72 13.25
CA HIS A 208 15.16 -29.01 13.46
C HIS A 208 15.52 -29.08 14.94
N GLU A 209 14.68 -29.75 15.74
CA GLU A 209 15.14 -30.48 16.91
C GLU A 209 16.02 -31.67 16.47
#